data_AF-A0A1Y2R1P1-F1
#
_entry.id   AF-A0A1Y2R1P1-F1
#
_cell.length_a   1.000
_cell.length_b   1.000
_cell.length_c   1.000
_cell.angle_alpha   90.00
_cell.angle_beta   90.00
_cell.angle_gamma   90.00
#
_symmetry.space_group_name_H-M   'P 1'
#
loop_
_entity.id
_entity.type
_entity.pdbx_description
1 polymer ?
#
loop_
_entity_poly.entity_id
_entity_poly.type
_entity_poly.pdbx_seq_one_letter_code
_entity_poly.pdbx_strand_id
1 'polypeptide(L)'
;MASGEVPEHYQVQIQHQLMVSGALTAHLWVFDGERGLLHSTERDEMLMERIQAAWDSFQRYLDDDTPPALSEADAVVRTDLAWVEAARAYAVVKREADALAERLEAARQSLVALAQHPREQGAGVAVTRFWKQGSVDYKIVPVLQGFDLNAYRGKAKQEVRVTTIL
;
A
#
# COMPACT_ATOMS: atom_id res chain seq x y z
N MET A 1 -27.74 -18.20 3.78
CA MET A 1 -27.91 -17.13 4.78
C MET A 1 -28.60 -17.77 5.98
N ALA A 2 -27.98 -17.76 7.16
CA ALA A 2 -28.43 -18.56 8.30
C ALA A 2 -29.12 -17.77 9.43
N SER A 3 -29.20 -16.43 9.36
CA SER A 3 -29.76 -15.61 10.45
C SER A 3 -30.85 -14.62 10.05
N GLY A 4 -31.23 -14.48 8.78
CA GLY A 4 -32.23 -13.48 8.35
C GLY A 4 -31.75 -12.03 8.46
N GLU A 5 -30.51 -11.80 8.89
CA GLU A 5 -29.88 -10.48 8.94
C GLU A 5 -29.37 -10.08 7.55
N VAL A 6 -29.69 -8.85 7.16
CA VAL A 6 -29.19 -8.24 5.92
C VAL A 6 -27.69 -7.95 6.10
N PRO A 7 -26.80 -8.51 5.26
CA PRO A 7 -25.38 -8.22 5.33
C PRO A 7 -25.08 -6.70 5.29
N GLU A 8 -24.05 -6.26 6.01
CA GLU A 8 -23.73 -4.83 6.17
C GLU A 8 -23.60 -4.07 4.83
N HIS A 9 -23.00 -4.70 3.81
CA HIS A 9 -22.86 -4.07 2.48
C HIS A 9 -24.22 -3.78 1.81
N TYR A 10 -25.24 -4.62 2.02
CA TYR A 10 -26.59 -4.35 1.54
C TYR A 10 -27.25 -3.22 2.34
N GLN A 11 -27.01 -3.13 3.65
CA GLN A 11 -27.51 -2.01 4.46
C GLN A 11 -26.91 -0.68 3.98
N VAL A 12 -25.59 -0.63 3.76
CA VAL A 12 -24.89 0.53 3.20
C VAL A 12 -25.45 0.90 1.81
N GLN A 13 -25.68 -0.09 0.95
CA GLN A 13 -26.25 0.13 -0.38
C GLN A 13 -27.66 0.74 -0.31
N ILE A 14 -28.54 0.20 0.55
CA ILE A 14 -29.91 0.69 0.73
C ILE A 14 -29.91 2.11 1.31
N GLN A 15 -29.11 2.38 2.34
CA GLN A 15 -28.99 3.73 2.90
C GLN A 15 -28.47 4.72 1.86
N HIS A 16 -27.50 4.33 1.04
CA HIS A 16 -27.02 5.17 -0.05
C HIS A 16 -28.14 5.49 -1.07
N GLN A 17 -28.97 4.51 -1.42
CA GLN A 17 -30.13 4.73 -2.31
C GLN A 17 -31.18 5.67 -1.69
N LEU A 18 -31.48 5.52 -0.39
CA LEU A 18 -32.37 6.41 0.34
C LEU A 18 -31.80 7.84 0.42
N MET A 19 -30.49 7.97 0.66
CA MET A 19 -29.78 9.24 0.69
C MET A 19 -29.91 9.98 -0.64
N VAL A 20 -29.65 9.31 -1.76
CA VAL A 20 -29.66 9.92 -3.11
C VAL A 20 -31.08 10.21 -3.61
N SER A 21 -32.03 9.31 -3.34
CA SER A 21 -33.41 9.45 -3.83
C SER A 21 -34.29 10.37 -2.99
N GLY A 22 -33.92 10.63 -1.73
CA GLY A 22 -34.76 11.35 -0.77
C GLY A 22 -35.96 10.55 -0.24
N ALA A 23 -36.06 9.25 -0.56
CA ALA A 23 -37.11 8.40 -0.02
C ALA A 23 -36.91 8.16 1.49
N LEU A 24 -38.02 7.91 2.20
CA LEU A 24 -38.04 7.67 3.65
C LEU A 24 -37.88 6.19 4.03
N THR A 25 -38.24 5.29 3.11
CA THR A 25 -38.27 3.85 3.37
C THR A 25 -37.91 3.08 2.11
N ALA A 26 -37.13 2.02 2.26
CA ALA A 26 -36.80 1.06 1.23
C ALA A 26 -37.32 -0.33 1.61
N HIS A 27 -37.67 -1.10 0.59
CA HIS A 27 -38.13 -2.49 0.72
C HIS A 27 -37.16 -3.40 -0.01
N LEU A 28 -36.33 -4.13 0.75
CA LEU A 28 -35.47 -5.19 0.22
C LEU A 28 -36.28 -6.48 0.12
N TRP A 29 -36.45 -6.99 -1.10
CA TRP A 29 -37.08 -8.28 -1.35
C TRP A 29 -36.03 -9.31 -1.75
N VAL A 30 -35.88 -10.37 -0.95
CA VAL A 30 -35.00 -11.49 -1.23
C VAL A 30 -35.85 -12.71 -1.60
N PHE A 31 -35.58 -13.31 -2.76
CA PHE A 31 -36.33 -14.45 -3.27
C PHE A 31 -35.38 -15.59 -3.63
N ASP A 32 -35.64 -16.80 -3.13
CA ASP A 32 -34.80 -17.98 -3.36
C ASP A 32 -35.34 -18.92 -4.46
N GLY A 33 -36.47 -18.57 -5.09
CA GLY A 33 -37.16 -19.41 -6.06
C GLY A 33 -38.45 -20.03 -5.52
N GLU A 34 -38.60 -20.14 -4.20
CA GLU A 34 -39.79 -20.70 -3.54
C GLU A 34 -40.43 -19.73 -2.55
N ARG A 35 -39.62 -18.97 -1.81
CA ARG A 35 -40.07 -18.07 -0.74
C ARG A 35 -39.44 -16.70 -0.88
N GLY A 36 -40.25 -15.69 -0.59
CA GLY A 36 -39.83 -14.30 -0.53
C GLY A 36 -39.73 -13.79 0.89
N LEU A 37 -38.72 -12.98 1.16
CA LEU A 37 -38.53 -12.26 2.41
C LEU A 37 -38.52 -10.76 2.12
N LEU A 38 -39.42 -10.03 2.75
CA LEU A 38 -39.45 -8.57 2.75
C LEU A 38 -38.73 -8.04 3.98
N HIS A 39 -37.73 -7.20 3.76
CA HIS A 39 -37.08 -6.42 4.80
C HIS A 39 -37.30 -4.93 4.52
N SER A 40 -37.94 -4.23 5.46
CA SER A 40 -38.15 -2.79 5.37
C SER A 40 -37.06 -2.06 6.14
N THR A 41 -36.47 -1.06 5.50
CA THR A 41 -35.38 -0.26 6.05
C THR A 41 -35.77 1.21 5.97
N GLU A 42 -35.74 1.89 7.10
CA GLU A 42 -35.90 3.35 7.19
C GLU A 42 -34.54 4.05 7.05
N ARG A 43 -34.56 5.36 6.84
CA ARG A 43 -33.35 6.17 6.79
C ARG A 43 -32.57 6.09 8.10
N ASP A 44 -31.26 5.91 7.99
CA ASP A 44 -30.31 6.04 9.08
C ASP A 44 -29.35 7.19 8.76
N GLU A 45 -29.64 8.37 9.31
CA GLU A 45 -28.86 9.58 9.03
C GLU A 45 -27.39 9.44 9.50
N MET A 46 -27.12 8.71 10.59
CA MET A 46 -25.75 8.48 11.05
C MET A 46 -24.97 7.59 10.06
N LEU A 47 -25.60 6.56 9.52
CA LEU A 47 -24.99 5.72 8.49
C LEU A 47 -24.81 6.50 7.18
N MET A 48 -25.74 7.38 6.82
CA MET A 48 -25.60 8.26 5.65
C MET A 48 -24.44 9.24 5.80
N GLU A 49 -24.26 9.87 6.97
CA GLU A 49 -23.10 10.72 7.26
C GLU A 49 -21.78 9.95 7.11
N ARG A 50 -21.73 8.70 7.58
CA ARG A 50 -20.56 7.82 7.41
C ARG A 50 -20.29 7.50 5.93
N ILE A 51 -21.34 7.24 5.15
CA ILE A 51 -21.23 6.99 3.71
C ILE A 51 -20.69 8.22 3.00
N GLN A 52 -21.23 9.40 3.30
CA GLN A 52 -20.76 10.66 2.71
C GLN A 52 -19.29 10.92 3.04
N ALA A 53 -18.89 10.80 4.31
CA ALA A 53 -17.49 10.98 4.72
C ALA A 53 -16.55 9.98 4.02
N ALA A 54 -16.99 8.75 3.79
CA ALA A 54 -16.23 7.75 3.04
C ALA A 54 -16.09 8.14 1.56
N TRP A 55 -17.15 8.64 0.93
CA TRP A 55 -17.11 9.16 -0.43
C TRP A 55 -16.19 10.37 -0.57
N ASP A 56 -16.27 11.33 0.35
CA ASP A 56 -15.41 12.53 0.35
C ASP A 56 -13.93 12.15 0.47
N SER A 57 -13.62 11.17 1.33
CA SER A 57 -12.27 10.62 1.46
C SER A 57 -11.82 9.90 0.18
N PHE A 58 -12.73 9.17 -0.48
CA PHE A 58 -12.44 8.44 -1.70
C PHE A 58 -12.28 9.35 -2.93
N GLN A 59 -12.97 10.50 -2.96
CA GLN A 59 -12.99 11.42 -4.10
C GLN A 59 -11.60 11.83 -4.58
N ARG A 60 -10.64 12.03 -3.65
CA ARG A 60 -9.25 12.37 -3.99
C ARG A 60 -8.58 11.35 -4.93
N TYR A 61 -8.93 10.07 -4.80
CA TYR A 61 -8.38 9.00 -5.64
C TYR A 61 -8.92 9.07 -7.07
N LEU A 62 -10.17 9.52 -7.23
CA LEU A 62 -10.77 9.79 -8.55
C LEU A 62 -10.19 11.05 -9.17
N ASP A 63 -10.04 12.12 -8.39
CA ASP A 63 -9.51 13.41 -8.86
C ASP A 63 -8.05 13.28 -9.33
N ASP A 64 -7.24 12.53 -8.59
CA ASP A 64 -5.81 12.34 -8.87
C ASP A 64 -5.54 11.18 -9.84
N ASP A 65 -6.55 10.41 -10.25
CA ASP A 65 -6.41 9.12 -10.97
C ASP A 65 -5.37 8.19 -10.30
N THR A 66 -5.46 8.09 -8.96
CA THR A 66 -4.57 7.26 -8.16
C THR A 66 -5.36 6.20 -7.41
N PRO A 67 -4.91 4.93 -7.39
CA PRO A 67 -5.59 3.92 -6.59
C PRO A 67 -5.41 4.19 -5.09
N PRO A 68 -6.40 3.80 -4.25
CA PRO A 68 -6.20 3.76 -2.81
C PRO A 68 -5.03 2.83 -2.44
N ALA A 69 -4.43 3.10 -1.28
CA ALA A 69 -3.38 2.23 -0.76
C ALA A 69 -3.95 0.84 -0.47
N LEU A 70 -3.19 -0.20 -0.81
CA LEU A 70 -3.54 -1.57 -0.46
C LEU A 70 -3.64 -1.71 1.07
N SER A 71 -4.62 -2.47 1.49
CA SER A 71 -4.90 -2.83 2.87
C SER A 71 -4.69 -4.33 3.08
N GLU A 72 -4.72 -4.77 4.34
CA GLU A 72 -4.70 -6.21 4.67
C GLU A 72 -5.90 -6.97 4.07
N ALA A 73 -7.02 -6.29 3.82
CA ALA A 73 -8.19 -6.91 3.19
C ALA A 73 -7.94 -7.28 1.72
N ASP A 74 -6.94 -6.67 1.09
CA ASP A 74 -6.54 -6.97 -0.29
C ASP A 74 -5.55 -8.17 -0.36
N ALA A 75 -5.07 -8.66 0.79
CA ALA A 75 -4.12 -9.75 0.84
C ALA A 75 -4.79 -11.12 0.63
N VAL A 76 -4.33 -11.86 -0.37
CA VAL A 76 -4.67 -13.28 -0.53
C VAL A 76 -3.67 -14.13 0.25
N VAL A 77 -4.14 -14.78 1.31
CA VAL A 77 -3.32 -15.75 2.06
C VAL A 77 -3.15 -17.02 1.25
N ARG A 78 -1.93 -17.23 0.74
CA ARG A 78 -1.55 -18.42 -0.04
C ARG A 78 -1.04 -19.53 0.89
N THR A 79 -1.65 -20.71 0.83
CA THR A 79 -1.30 -21.89 1.64
C THR A 79 -0.88 -23.10 0.80
N ASP A 80 -0.83 -22.97 -0.52
CA ASP A 80 -0.40 -24.03 -1.42
C ASP A 80 1.10 -24.32 -1.30
N LEU A 81 1.46 -25.57 -1.60
CA LEU A 81 2.82 -26.08 -1.41
C LEU A 81 3.86 -25.25 -2.17
N ALA A 82 3.58 -24.87 -3.42
CA ALA A 82 4.52 -24.12 -4.25
C ALA A 82 4.87 -22.75 -3.63
N TRP A 83 3.88 -22.04 -3.12
CA TRP A 83 4.10 -20.79 -2.41
C TRP A 83 4.89 -21.00 -1.10
N VAL A 84 4.51 -21.99 -0.30
CA VAL A 84 5.16 -22.27 0.99
C VAL A 84 6.63 -22.64 0.81
N GLU A 85 6.95 -23.47 -0.17
CA GLU A 85 8.34 -23.87 -0.46
C GLU A 85 9.19 -22.68 -0.91
N ALA A 86 8.68 -21.87 -1.85
CA ALA A 86 9.37 -20.67 -2.33
C ALA A 86 9.58 -19.64 -1.20
N ALA A 87 8.56 -19.40 -0.38
CA ALA A 87 8.64 -18.47 0.74
C ALA A 87 9.67 -18.93 1.79
N ARG A 88 9.72 -20.23 2.12
CA ARG A 88 10.71 -20.78 3.05
C ARG A 88 12.13 -20.67 2.50
N ALA A 89 12.34 -21.04 1.23
CA ALA A 89 13.64 -20.92 0.58
C ALA A 89 14.13 -19.46 0.59
N TYR A 90 13.25 -18.52 0.23
CA TYR A 90 13.55 -17.09 0.29
C TYR A 90 13.91 -16.64 1.70
N ALA A 91 13.12 -17.00 2.72
CA ALA A 91 13.34 -16.58 4.09
C ALA A 91 14.68 -17.06 4.67
N VAL A 92 15.10 -18.29 4.35
CA VAL A 92 16.41 -18.84 4.77
C VAL A 92 17.54 -18.05 4.12
N VAL A 93 17.54 -17.94 2.78
CA VAL A 93 18.60 -17.26 2.04
C VAL A 93 18.67 -15.77 2.40
N LYS A 94 17.52 -15.12 2.63
CA LYS A 94 17.46 -13.71 3.04
C LYS A 94 18.15 -13.48 4.39
N ARG A 95 17.91 -14.35 5.37
CA ARG A 95 18.58 -14.26 6.69
C ARG A 95 20.09 -14.43 6.58
N GLU A 96 20.54 -15.39 5.77
CA GLU A 96 21.97 -15.60 5.52
C GLU A 96 22.61 -14.41 4.80
N ALA A 97 21.92 -13.85 3.80
CA ALA A 97 22.38 -12.68 3.07
C ALA A 97 22.48 -11.44 3.97
N ASP A 98 21.50 -11.23 4.85
CA ASP A 98 21.50 -10.11 5.80
C ASP A 98 22.66 -10.24 6.81
N ALA A 99 22.87 -11.43 7.38
CA ALA A 99 23.99 -11.68 8.28
C ALA A 99 25.36 -11.51 7.58
N LEU A 100 25.47 -11.93 6.32
CA LEU A 100 26.69 -11.72 5.53
C LEU A 100 26.91 -10.24 5.21
N ALA A 101 25.84 -9.50 4.89
CA ALA A 101 25.90 -8.07 4.64
C ALA A 101 26.37 -7.29 5.87
N GLU A 102 25.89 -7.64 7.06
CA GLU A 102 26.36 -7.06 8.32
C GLU A 102 27.85 -7.33 8.55
N ARG A 103 28.30 -8.57 8.32
CA ARG A 103 29.72 -8.93 8.44
C ARG A 103 30.60 -8.20 7.42
N LEU A 104 30.13 -8.04 6.18
CA LEU A 104 30.82 -7.30 5.13
C LEU A 104 30.93 -5.82 5.51
N GLU A 105 29.86 -5.23 6.03
CA GLU A 105 29.84 -3.84 6.46
C GLU A 105 30.77 -3.61 7.67
N ALA A 106 30.81 -4.53 8.62
CA ALA A 106 31.77 -4.50 9.72
C ALA A 106 33.23 -4.55 9.21
N ALA A 107 33.54 -5.45 8.28
CA ALA A 107 34.87 -5.52 7.67
C ALA A 107 35.23 -4.25 6.88
N ARG A 108 34.26 -3.67 6.16
CA ARG A 108 34.41 -2.38 5.46
C ARG A 108 34.72 -1.26 6.45
N GLN A 109 34.01 -1.20 7.57
CA GLN A 109 34.22 -0.20 8.62
C GLN A 109 35.60 -0.33 9.25
N SER A 110 36.11 -1.56 9.47
CA SER A 110 37.49 -1.77 9.93
C SER A 110 38.52 -1.17 8.97
N LEU A 111 38.36 -1.37 7.65
CA LEU A 111 39.26 -0.77 6.66
C LEU A 111 39.16 0.77 6.64
N VAL A 112 37.96 1.33 6.75
CA VAL A 112 37.75 2.78 6.82
C VAL A 112 38.39 3.38 8.08
N ALA A 113 38.35 2.67 9.20
CA ALA A 113 38.97 3.10 10.45
C ALA A 113 40.51 3.11 10.38
N LEU A 114 41.10 2.19 9.60
CA LEU A 114 42.56 2.13 9.39
C LEU A 114 43.07 3.19 8.41
N ALA A 115 42.25 3.64 7.46
CA ALA A 115 42.68 4.57 6.41
C ALA A 115 42.95 5.99 6.96
N GLN A 116 44.20 6.45 6.84
CA GLN A 116 44.74 7.74 7.27
C GLN A 116 44.98 8.73 6.12
N HIS A 117 45.01 8.24 4.87
CA HIS A 117 45.28 9.00 3.66
C HIS A 117 44.05 9.01 2.72
N PRO A 118 43.88 10.01 1.84
CA PRO A 118 42.76 10.07 0.90
C PRO A 118 42.61 8.84 -0.01
N ARG A 119 43.69 8.11 -0.24
CA ARG A 119 43.69 6.85 -1.00
C ARG A 119 44.75 5.91 -0.45
N GLU A 120 44.36 4.69 -0.12
CA GLU A 120 45.22 3.60 0.35
C GLU A 120 44.80 2.28 -0.29
N GLN A 121 45.75 1.36 -0.49
CA GLN A 121 45.49 0.04 -1.08
C GLN A 121 46.46 -1.02 -0.55
N GLY A 122 45.99 -2.26 -0.43
CA GLY A 122 46.78 -3.41 0.02
C GLY A 122 45.94 -4.67 0.09
N ALA A 123 46.57 -5.85 -0.01
CA ALA A 123 45.90 -7.15 0.09
C ALA A 123 44.63 -7.32 -0.79
N GLY A 124 44.61 -6.68 -1.96
CA GLY A 124 43.48 -6.74 -2.90
C GLY A 124 42.32 -5.78 -2.63
N VAL A 125 42.41 -4.90 -1.62
CA VAL A 125 41.37 -3.91 -1.29
C VAL A 125 41.93 -2.48 -1.34
N ALA A 126 41.10 -1.51 -1.73
CA ALA A 126 41.44 -0.09 -1.72
C ALA A 126 40.38 0.73 -0.98
N VAL A 127 40.82 1.72 -0.21
CA VAL A 127 39.96 2.71 0.46
C VAL A 127 40.27 4.07 -0.15
N THR A 128 39.24 4.75 -0.66
CA THR A 128 39.36 6.11 -1.24
C THR A 128 38.33 7.02 -0.60
N ARG A 129 38.78 8.16 -0.07
CA ARG A 129 37.94 9.24 0.46
C ARG A 129 37.81 10.30 -0.62
N PHE A 130 36.60 10.63 -1.03
CA PHE A 130 36.35 11.67 -2.03
C PHE A 130 35.07 12.44 -1.69
N TRP A 131 35.03 13.69 -2.14
CA TRP A 131 33.82 14.51 -2.07
C TRP A 131 32.92 14.14 -3.23
N LYS A 132 31.70 13.69 -2.92
CA LYS A 132 30.64 13.54 -3.90
C LYS A 132 29.78 14.80 -3.86
N GLN A 133 29.49 15.37 -5.03
CA GLN A 133 28.50 16.44 -5.13
C GLN A 133 27.16 15.95 -4.55
N GLY A 134 26.53 16.77 -3.70
CA GLY A 134 25.23 16.46 -3.12
C GLY A 134 24.12 16.37 -4.16
N SER A 135 22.96 15.84 -3.77
CA SER A 135 21.76 15.88 -4.61
C SER A 135 21.26 17.32 -4.77
N VAL A 136 20.73 17.64 -5.94
CA VAL A 136 20.05 18.93 -6.18
C VAL A 136 18.75 18.95 -5.39
N ASP A 137 18.56 19.98 -4.56
CA ASP A 137 17.26 20.24 -3.94
C ASP A 137 16.39 21.04 -4.93
N TYR A 138 15.51 20.34 -5.63
CA TYR A 138 14.62 20.93 -6.63
C TYR A 138 13.60 21.91 -6.02
N LYS A 139 13.31 21.83 -4.71
CA LYS A 139 12.31 22.68 -4.05
C LYS A 139 12.75 24.14 -3.95
N ILE A 140 14.07 24.36 -3.88
CA ILE A 140 14.66 25.70 -3.75
C ILE A 140 15.05 26.32 -5.09
N VAL A 141 14.81 25.65 -6.21
CA VAL A 141 15.16 26.15 -7.55
C VAL A 141 14.12 27.18 -8.00
N PRO A 142 14.45 28.49 -8.11
CA PRO A 142 13.45 29.53 -8.35
C PRO A 142 12.68 29.36 -9.66
N VAL A 143 13.35 28.88 -10.71
CA VAL A 143 12.73 28.67 -12.02
C VAL A 143 11.71 27.53 -12.06
N LEU A 144 11.69 26.66 -11.04
CA LEU A 144 10.72 25.57 -10.92
C LEU A 144 9.53 25.92 -10.00
N GLN A 145 9.57 27.08 -9.33
CA GLN A 145 8.46 27.50 -8.48
C GLN A 145 7.21 27.76 -9.32
N GLY A 146 6.10 27.12 -8.95
CA GLY A 146 4.83 27.21 -9.67
C GLY A 146 4.70 26.29 -10.89
N PHE A 147 5.75 25.55 -11.27
CA PHE A 147 5.66 24.50 -12.28
C PHE A 147 5.21 23.18 -11.66
N ASP A 148 4.16 22.56 -12.21
CA ASP A 148 3.80 21.20 -11.87
C ASP A 148 4.78 20.21 -12.53
N LEU A 149 5.67 19.65 -11.72
CA LEU A 149 6.63 18.64 -12.18
C LEU A 149 5.97 17.29 -12.47
N ASN A 150 4.76 17.03 -11.98
CA ASN A 150 4.07 15.76 -12.27
C ASN A 150 3.72 15.64 -13.76
N ALA A 151 3.54 16.75 -14.49
CA ALA A 151 3.39 16.75 -15.94
C ALA A 151 4.58 16.12 -16.69
N TYR A 152 5.75 16.05 -16.07
CA TYR A 152 6.97 15.44 -16.63
C TYR A 152 7.23 14.02 -16.11
N ARG A 153 6.35 13.48 -15.26
CA ARG A 153 6.49 12.14 -14.71
C ARG A 153 6.31 11.11 -15.83
N GLY A 154 7.21 10.12 -15.88
CA GLY A 154 7.05 8.98 -16.78
C GLY A 154 5.85 8.12 -16.38
N LYS A 155 5.40 7.24 -17.30
CA LYS A 155 4.32 6.29 -17.03
C LYS A 155 4.58 5.49 -15.74
N ALA A 156 3.52 5.24 -14.98
CA ALA A 156 3.58 4.37 -13.81
C ALA A 156 4.15 2.99 -14.19
N LYS A 157 4.94 2.42 -13.29
CA LYS A 157 5.56 1.10 -13.46
C LYS A 157 5.23 0.25 -12.26
N GLN A 158 5.01 -1.04 -12.50
CA GLN A 158 4.87 -2.00 -11.43
C GLN A 158 6.23 -2.19 -10.73
N GLU A 159 6.23 -2.04 -9.41
CA GLU A 159 7.33 -2.42 -8.54
C GLU A 159 6.92 -3.67 -7.76
N VAL A 160 7.77 -4.69 -7.75
CA VAL A 160 7.56 -5.91 -6.96
C VAL A 160 8.51 -5.87 -5.78
N ARG A 161 7.96 -6.00 -4.58
CA ARG A 161 8.73 -6.10 -3.33
C ARG A 161 8.46 -7.44 -2.66
N VAL A 162 9.52 -8.10 -2.24
CA VAL A 162 9.43 -9.32 -1.42
C VAL A 162 9.91 -8.98 -0.01
N THR A 163 8.97 -8.94 0.93
CA THR A 163 9.23 -8.63 2.33
C THR A 163 8.93 -9.86 3.18
N THR A 164 9.80 -10.16 4.15
CA THR A 164 9.51 -11.17 5.17
C THR A 164 8.55 -10.57 6.19
N ILE A 165 7.39 -11.20 6.35
CA ILE A 165 6.41 -10.86 7.39
C ILE A 165 6.71 -11.82 8.55
N LEU A 166 7.27 -11.29 9.64
CA LEU A 166 7.63 -12.09 10.83
C LEU A 166 6.41 -12.42 11.68
#